data_AF-A0AAN7KVL9-F1
#
_entry.id   AF-A0AAN7KVL9-F1
#
_cell.length_a   1.000
_cell.length_b   1.000
_cell.length_c   1.000
_cell.angle_alpha   90.00
_cell.angle_beta   90.00
_cell.angle_gamma   90.00
#
_symmetry.space_group_name_H-M   'P 1'
#
loop_
_entity.id
_entity.type
_entity.pdbx_description
1 polymer ?
#
loop_
_entity_poly.entity_id
_entity_poly.type
_entity_poly.pdbx_seq_one_letter_code
_entity_poly.pdbx_strand_id
1 'polypeptide(L)'
;MAQGRSRTETQSRQLNGFSSGNNPKAGAFARMQKITQQRRSLPIASVEKRLAEEVKSNDTLIVVGETGSGKTTQLPQFLFDAGFCHDGKTIGITQPRRVAAVKLQDG
;
A
#
# COMPACT_ATOMS: atom_id res chain seq x y z
N MET A 1 65.56 36.50 9.57
CA MET A 1 64.43 37.26 10.15
C MET A 1 63.86 38.15 9.06
N ALA A 2 62.75 37.74 8.45
CA ALA A 2 61.96 38.59 7.55
C ALA A 2 60.51 38.07 7.54
N GLN A 3 59.59 39.01 7.67
CA GLN A 3 58.15 38.90 7.91
C GLN A 3 57.46 38.28 6.67
N GLY A 4 56.42 37.46 6.75
CA GLY A 4 55.16 37.68 7.47
C GLY A 4 54.19 38.47 6.58
N ARG A 5 53.37 37.78 5.76
CA ARG A 5 52.00 38.13 5.29
C ARG A 5 51.59 37.36 4.03
N SER A 6 50.59 36.49 4.15
CA SER A 6 49.38 36.41 3.29
C SER A 6 48.60 35.13 3.62
N ARG A 7 47.68 35.22 4.59
CA ARG A 7 46.59 34.25 4.77
C ARG A 7 45.43 34.73 3.91
N THR A 8 45.16 34.05 2.80
CA THR A 8 43.88 34.14 2.08
C THR A 8 42.88 33.22 2.78
N GLU A 9 42.21 33.73 3.81
CA GLU A 9 41.01 33.09 4.36
C GLU A 9 39.83 33.45 3.45
N THR A 10 39.58 32.56 2.48
CA THR A 10 38.34 32.52 1.69
C THR A 10 37.17 32.37 2.65
N GLN A 11 36.38 33.43 2.79
CA GLN A 11 35.14 33.44 3.56
C GLN A 11 34.26 32.25 3.18
N SER A 12 34.00 31.41 4.18
CA SER A 12 32.94 30.42 4.19
C SER A 12 31.58 31.11 4.08
N ARG A 13 31.12 31.34 2.84
CA ARG A 13 29.70 31.59 2.59
C ARG A 13 28.94 30.31 2.89
N GLN A 14 28.34 30.30 4.08
CA GLN A 14 27.33 29.36 4.51
C GLN A 14 26.29 29.17 3.40
N LEU A 15 26.17 27.93 2.90
CA LEU A 15 25.01 27.50 2.12
C LEU A 15 23.83 27.31 3.08
N ASN A 16 23.26 28.43 3.53
CA ASN A 16 21.97 28.43 4.20
C ASN A 16 20.87 28.31 3.14
N GLY A 17 20.09 27.24 3.25
CA GLY A 17 18.73 27.23 2.70
C GLY A 17 18.45 26.21 1.61
N PHE A 18 18.71 24.91 1.85
CA PHE A 18 17.80 23.90 1.31
C PHE A 18 16.46 24.04 2.03
N SER A 19 15.67 25.04 1.64
CA SER A 19 14.27 25.13 2.02
C SER A 19 13.58 23.89 1.49
N SER A 20 13.22 23.02 2.43
CA SER A 20 12.37 21.86 2.29
C SER A 20 11.16 22.23 1.44
N GLY A 21 11.23 21.88 0.14
CA GLY A 21 10.07 21.86 -0.70
C GLY A 21 9.14 20.78 -0.16
N ASN A 22 8.03 21.18 0.47
CA ASN A 22 6.92 20.29 0.77
C ASN A 22 6.46 19.70 -0.56
N ASN A 23 6.99 18.53 -0.93
CA ASN A 23 6.63 17.84 -2.14
C ASN A 23 5.47 16.89 -1.78
N PRO A 24 4.19 17.26 -2.03
CA PRO A 24 3.04 16.46 -1.63
C PRO A 24 3.06 15.06 -2.25
N LYS A 25 3.76 14.90 -3.38
CA LYS A 25 4.00 13.61 -4.03
C LYS A 25 4.78 12.65 -3.13
N ALA A 26 5.82 13.12 -2.44
CA ALA A 26 6.63 12.27 -1.56
C ALA A 26 5.81 11.68 -0.40
N GLY A 27 4.89 12.48 0.18
CA GLY A 27 3.97 12.01 1.23
C GLY A 27 2.97 10.96 0.73
N ALA A 28 2.44 11.15 -0.48
CA ALA A 28 1.51 10.18 -1.10
C ALA A 28 2.20 8.83 -1.39
N PHE A 29 3.42 8.85 -1.95
CA PHE A 29 4.20 7.64 -2.19
C PHE A 29 4.54 6.87 -0.90
N ALA A 30 4.95 7.59 0.15
CA ALA A 30 5.25 6.97 1.45
C ALA A 30 4.01 6.31 2.07
N ARG A 31 2.84 6.97 1.98
CA ARG A 31 1.56 6.40 2.45
C ARG A 31 1.20 5.14 1.68
N MET A 32 1.34 5.16 0.35
CA MET A 32 1.06 4.00 -0.51
C MET A 32 1.94 2.80 -0.12
N GLN A 33 3.24 3.01 0.04
CA GLN A 33 4.18 1.95 0.44
C GLN A 33 3.81 1.35 1.79
N LYS A 34 3.43 2.18 2.77
CA LYS A 34 2.99 1.71 4.08
C LYS A 34 1.75 0.81 3.99
N ILE A 35 0.75 1.21 3.21
CA ILE A 35 -0.48 0.44 3.00
C ILE A 35 -0.14 -0.91 2.34
N THR A 36 0.70 -0.90 1.30
CA THR A 36 1.13 -2.14 0.62
C THR A 36 1.86 -3.07 1.56
N GLN A 37 2.77 -2.54 2.39
CA GLN A 37 3.50 -3.34 3.37
C GLN A 37 2.57 -3.96 4.41
N GLN A 38 1.58 -3.19 4.91
CA GLN A 38 0.57 -3.69 5.83
C GLN A 38 -0.30 -4.78 5.19
N ARG A 39 -0.73 -4.61 3.94
CA ARG A 39 -1.51 -5.62 3.23
C ARG A 39 -0.74 -6.93 3.08
N ARG A 40 0.55 -6.87 2.72
CA ARG A 40 1.43 -8.04 2.62
C ARG A 40 1.67 -8.75 3.96
N SER A 41 1.53 -8.04 5.07
CA SER A 41 1.69 -8.62 6.42
C SER A 41 0.46 -9.38 6.92
N LEU A 42 -0.69 -9.24 6.25
CA LEU A 42 -1.90 -9.93 6.67
C LEU A 42 -1.85 -11.42 6.31
N PRO A 43 -2.36 -12.32 7.16
CA PRO A 43 -2.25 -13.77 6.97
C PRO A 43 -2.76 -14.26 5.60
N ILE A 44 -3.82 -13.62 5.10
CA ILE A 44 -4.46 -14.01 3.84
C ILE A 44 -3.59 -13.75 2.59
N ALA A 45 -2.60 -12.87 2.66
CA ALA A 45 -1.71 -12.59 1.53
C ALA A 45 -0.87 -13.81 1.15
N SER A 46 -0.56 -14.69 2.11
CA SER A 46 0.23 -15.91 1.85
C SER A 46 -0.54 -16.96 1.03
N VAL A 47 -1.88 -16.90 1.01
CA VAL A 47 -2.74 -17.87 0.34
C VAL A 47 -3.37 -17.36 -0.95
N GLU A 48 -2.98 -16.17 -1.42
CA GLU A 48 -3.54 -15.50 -2.60
C GLU A 48 -3.60 -16.41 -3.84
N LYS A 49 -2.48 -17.03 -4.21
CA LYS A 49 -2.41 -17.90 -5.40
C LYS A 49 -3.32 -19.11 -5.29
N ARG A 50 -3.26 -19.79 -4.14
CA ARG A 50 -4.09 -20.96 -3.85
C ARG A 50 -5.57 -20.59 -3.92
N LEU A 51 -5.96 -19.47 -3.32
CA LEU A 51 -7.33 -18.99 -3.38
C LEU A 51 -7.80 -18.79 -4.83
N ALA A 52 -7.00 -18.15 -5.66
CA ALA A 52 -7.37 -17.92 -7.06
C ALA A 52 -7.55 -19.24 -7.85
N GLU A 53 -6.73 -20.25 -7.57
CA GLU A 53 -6.86 -21.59 -8.15
C GLU A 53 -8.13 -22.31 -7.65
N GLU A 54 -8.38 -22.28 -6.34
CA GLU A 54 -9.54 -22.91 -5.72
C GLU A 54 -10.85 -22.28 -6.21
N VAL A 55 -10.89 -20.97 -6.40
CA VAL A 55 -12.08 -20.28 -6.94
C VAL A 55 -12.31 -20.60 -8.42
N LYS A 56 -11.26 -20.93 -9.19
CA LYS A 56 -11.41 -21.40 -10.58
C LYS A 56 -11.89 -22.85 -10.65
N SER A 57 -11.50 -23.67 -9.68
CA SER A 57 -11.79 -25.11 -9.69
C SER A 57 -13.11 -25.49 -9.01
N ASN A 58 -13.70 -24.61 -8.20
CA ASN A 58 -14.89 -24.92 -7.41
C ASN A 58 -15.98 -23.87 -7.62
N ASP A 59 -17.21 -24.31 -7.87
CA ASP A 59 -18.39 -23.43 -7.96
C ASP A 59 -18.74 -22.78 -6.63
N THR A 60 -18.32 -23.38 -5.51
CA THR A 60 -18.54 -22.87 -4.15
C THR A 60 -17.33 -23.12 -3.28
N LEU A 61 -16.82 -22.07 -2.63
CA LEU A 61 -15.67 -22.13 -1.73
C LEU A 61 -16.01 -21.51 -0.37
N ILE A 62 -15.76 -22.25 0.71
CA ILE A 62 -15.91 -21.75 2.08
C ILE A 62 -14.54 -21.34 2.62
N VAL A 63 -14.36 -20.05 2.87
CA VAL A 63 -13.11 -19.51 3.41
C VAL A 63 -13.28 -19.19 4.89
N VAL A 64 -12.53 -19.88 5.75
CA VAL A 64 -12.52 -19.66 7.20
C VAL A 64 -11.23 -18.96 7.61
N GLY A 65 -11.33 -18.01 8.53
CA GLY A 65 -10.18 -17.38 9.16
C GLY A 65 -10.61 -16.44 10.28
N GLU A 66 -9.69 -16.09 11.17
CA GLU A 66 -9.97 -15.22 12.32
C GLU A 66 -10.33 -13.78 11.90
N THR A 67 -11.02 -13.05 12.77
CA THR A 67 -11.27 -11.61 12.57
C THR A 67 -9.93 -10.87 12.48
N GLY A 68 -9.81 -9.93 11.52
CA GLY A 68 -8.55 -9.21 11.29
C GLY A 68 -7.57 -9.93 10.35
N SER A 69 -7.89 -11.13 9.86
CA SER A 69 -7.02 -11.84 8.90
C SER A 69 -6.96 -11.21 7.49
N GLY A 70 -7.77 -10.19 7.22
CA GLY A 70 -7.82 -9.49 5.93
C GLY A 70 -8.83 -10.02 4.91
N LYS A 71 -9.70 -11.00 5.26
CA LYS A 71 -10.69 -11.60 4.35
C LYS A 71 -11.50 -10.57 3.56
N THR A 72 -12.26 -9.75 4.27
CA THR A 72 -13.19 -8.80 3.65
C THR A 72 -12.49 -7.71 2.82
N THR A 73 -11.24 -7.38 3.16
CA THR A 73 -10.47 -6.30 2.50
C THR A 73 -9.60 -6.78 1.35
N GLN A 74 -9.13 -8.03 1.36
CA GLN A 74 -8.15 -8.53 0.38
C GLN A 74 -8.71 -9.56 -0.60
N LEU A 75 -9.66 -10.42 -0.18
CA LEU A 75 -10.28 -11.39 -1.11
C LEU A 75 -10.80 -10.74 -2.39
N PRO A 76 -11.51 -9.60 -2.34
CA PRO A 76 -12.02 -9.00 -3.56
C PRO A 76 -10.90 -8.45 -4.46
N GLN A 77 -9.82 -7.94 -3.87
CA GLN A 77 -8.65 -7.45 -4.62
C GLN A 77 -7.97 -8.61 -5.34
N PHE A 78 -7.75 -9.72 -4.66
CA PHE A 78 -7.16 -10.92 -5.26
C PHE A 78 -8.00 -11.49 -6.40
N LEU A 79 -9.33 -11.52 -6.24
CA LEU A 79 -10.23 -11.97 -7.30
C LEU A 79 -10.26 -10.97 -8.47
N PHE A 80 -10.21 -9.67 -8.20
CA PHE A 80 -10.10 -8.68 -9.26
C PHE A 80 -8.79 -8.84 -10.04
N ASP A 81 -7.67 -8.91 -9.33
CA ASP A 81 -6.32 -9.04 -9.90
C ASP A 81 -6.12 -10.38 -10.64
N ALA A 82 -6.80 -11.44 -10.20
CA ALA A 82 -6.82 -12.74 -10.88
C ALA A 82 -7.69 -12.76 -12.16
N GLY A 83 -8.33 -11.64 -12.50
CA GLY A 83 -9.03 -11.44 -13.76
C GLY A 83 -10.50 -11.89 -13.78
N PHE A 84 -11.11 -12.12 -12.61
CA PHE A 84 -12.50 -12.60 -12.55
C PHE A 84 -13.53 -11.58 -13.05
N CYS A 85 -13.13 -10.31 -13.24
CA CYS A 85 -13.97 -9.25 -13.81
C CYS A 85 -13.69 -8.93 -15.30
N HIS A 86 -12.74 -9.60 -15.96
CA HIS A 86 -12.31 -9.20 -17.32
C HIS A 86 -13.37 -9.47 -18.42
N ASP A 87 -14.23 -10.47 -18.25
CA ASP A 87 -15.24 -10.86 -19.25
C ASP A 87 -16.58 -10.11 -19.09
N GLY A 88 -16.56 -8.88 -18.57
CA GLY A 88 -17.78 -8.13 -18.21
C GLY A 88 -18.50 -8.67 -16.97
N LYS A 89 -17.86 -9.59 -16.24
CA LYS A 89 -18.34 -10.12 -14.95
C LYS A 89 -18.05 -9.12 -13.83
N THR A 90 -18.81 -9.22 -12.73
CA THR A 90 -18.66 -8.35 -11.56
C THR A 90 -18.55 -9.19 -10.28
N ILE A 91 -17.69 -8.77 -9.35
CA ILE A 91 -17.58 -9.36 -8.02
C ILE A 91 -18.54 -8.63 -7.08
N GLY A 92 -19.54 -9.34 -6.57
CA GLY A 92 -20.43 -8.85 -5.52
C GLY A 92 -19.92 -9.23 -4.14
N ILE A 93 -19.68 -8.24 -3.27
CA ILE A 93 -19.34 -8.46 -1.86
C ILE A 93 -20.52 -8.03 -1.02
N THR A 94 -21.07 -8.93 -0.22
CA THR A 94 -22.12 -8.58 0.74
C THR A 94 -21.52 -8.40 2.12
N GLN A 95 -22.14 -7.54 2.92
CA GLN A 95 -21.83 -7.37 4.33
C GLN A 95 -23.13 -7.39 5.13
N PRO A 96 -23.21 -8.16 6.23
CA PRO A 96 -24.43 -8.24 7.03
C PRO A 96 -24.75 -6.91 7.74
N ARG A 97 -23.76 -6.03 7.92
CA ARG A 97 -23.92 -4.74 8.59
C ARG A 97 -23.73 -3.60 7.59
N ARG A 98 -24.72 -2.71 7.48
CA ARG A 98 -24.66 -1.50 6.63
C ARG A 98 -23.41 -0.67 6.89
N VAL A 99 -23.03 -0.47 8.16
CA VAL A 99 -21.84 0.31 8.53
C VAL A 99 -20.56 -0.34 7.97
N ALA A 100 -20.48 -1.68 7.98
CA ALA A 100 -19.32 -2.37 7.39
C ALA A 100 -19.28 -2.21 5.88
N ALA A 101 -20.42 -2.27 5.19
CA ALA A 101 -20.49 -2.03 3.74
C ALA A 101 -19.96 -0.63 3.37
N VAL A 102 -20.44 0.41 4.06
CA VAL A 102 -20.00 1.80 3.81
C VAL A 102 -18.50 1.98 4.08
N LYS A 103 -17.99 1.40 5.18
CA LYS A 103 -16.57 1.52 5.54
C LYS A 103 -15.62 0.84 4.56
N LEU A 104 -16.06 -0.21 3.88
CA LEU A 104 -15.25 -0.87 2.84
C LEU A 104 -15.23 -0.08 1.54
N GLN A 105 -16.24 0.76 1.27
CA GLN A 105 -16.31 1.62 0.09
C GLN A 105 -15.35 2.81 0.18
N ASP A 106 -15.19 3.38 1.38
CA ASP A 106 -14.37 4.59 1.61
C ASP A 106 -12.86 4.30 1.77
N GLY A 107 -12.40 3.08 1.49
CA GLY A 107 -11.06 2.57 1.83
C GLY A 107 -10.07 2.43 0.67
#